data_AF-A0A931HG93-F1
#
_entry.id   AF-A0A931HG93-F1
#
_cell.length_a   1.000
_cell.length_b   1.000
_cell.length_c   1.000
_cell.angle_alpha   90.00
_cell.angle_beta   90.00
_cell.angle_gamma   90.00
#
_symmetry.space_group_name_H-M   'P 1'
#
loop_
_entity.id
_entity.type
_entity.pdbx_description
1 polymer ?
#
loop_
_entity_poly.entity_id
_entity_poly.type
_entity_poly.pdbx_seq_one_letter_code
_entity_poly.pdbx_strand_id
1 'polypeptide(L)'
;MAMSTGGGATQTALSVFGDAPQGARGIGRAGNGRGSGGQGAVVGAGEAMPGYDILDTILCEMVEHDRSAEQLVAEGFARATVSQIEDLLHATEFKRRQAPPGVKLSARNFGRDRRYPLTHAFRTV
;
A
#
# COMPACT_ATOMS: atom_id res chain seq x y z
N MET A 1 -16.72 62.95 -33.63
CA MET A 1 -15.57 62.83 -34.56
C MET A 1 -14.33 62.83 -33.66
N ALA A 2 -13.61 61.75 -33.35
CA ALA A 2 -13.47 60.36 -33.80
C ALA A 2 -13.51 59.42 -32.55
N MET A 3 -14.14 58.24 -32.51
CA MET A 3 -13.81 56.94 -33.14
C MET A 3 -12.37 56.43 -32.91
N SER A 4 -12.18 55.47 -31.99
CA SER A 4 -11.33 54.26 -32.14
C SER A 4 -11.25 53.51 -30.77
N THR A 5 -11.96 52.40 -30.53
CA THR A 5 -11.70 50.94 -30.78
C THR A 5 -10.52 50.27 -30.05
N GLY A 6 -10.85 49.14 -29.37
CA GLY A 6 -9.98 48.00 -29.02
C GLY A 6 -9.54 47.96 -27.54
N GLY A 7 -9.88 47.01 -26.66
CA GLY A 7 -10.29 45.62 -26.85
C GLY A 7 -9.06 44.70 -26.89
N GLY A 8 -8.75 43.96 -25.82
CA GLY A 8 -7.65 42.99 -25.85
C GLY A 8 -7.24 42.37 -24.52
N ALA A 9 -7.95 41.30 -24.14
CA ALA A 9 -7.49 40.09 -23.45
C ALA A 9 -6.35 40.14 -22.41
N THR A 10 -6.73 39.78 -21.19
CA THR A 10 -5.90 39.03 -20.24
C THR A 10 -5.14 37.88 -20.93
N GLN A 11 -3.82 37.85 -20.83
CA GLN A 11 -3.03 36.67 -21.20
C GLN A 11 -2.14 36.23 -20.04
N THR A 12 -2.67 35.27 -19.29
CA THR A 12 -1.90 34.29 -18.53
C THR A 12 -1.07 33.48 -19.52
N ALA A 13 0.26 33.53 -19.41
CA ALA A 13 1.14 32.58 -20.07
C ALA A 13 2.19 32.14 -19.04
N LEU A 14 1.90 30.97 -18.45
CA LEU A 14 2.78 30.17 -17.63
C LEU A 14 4.02 29.83 -18.47
N SER A 15 5.19 30.32 -18.08
CA SER A 15 6.45 30.00 -18.72
C SER A 15 6.73 28.50 -18.60
N VAL A 16 6.65 27.87 -19.76
CA VAL A 16 6.99 26.49 -20.06
C VAL A 16 8.47 26.27 -19.76
N PHE A 17 8.70 25.30 -18.87
CA PHE A 17 9.79 24.33 -18.88
C PHE A 17 10.70 24.40 -20.12
N GLY A 18 11.95 24.83 -19.98
CA GLY A 18 12.88 24.89 -21.10
C GLY A 18 14.28 25.33 -20.72
N ASP A 19 15.05 24.42 -20.11
CA ASP A 19 16.38 24.10 -20.65
C ASP A 19 16.87 22.77 -20.04
N ALA A 20 16.82 21.71 -20.86
CA ALA A 20 17.38 20.41 -20.53
C ALA A 20 18.78 20.32 -21.17
N PRO A 21 19.82 19.91 -20.43
CA PRO A 21 21.17 19.81 -20.98
C PRO A 21 21.23 18.73 -22.08
N GLN A 22 21.68 19.15 -23.27
CA GLN A 22 21.97 18.28 -24.39
C GLN A 22 23.21 17.44 -24.08
N GLY A 23 23.04 16.14 -23.83
CA GLY A 23 24.20 15.24 -23.74
C GLY A 23 24.00 13.93 -22.98
N ALA A 24 22.97 13.14 -23.31
CA ALA A 24 22.90 11.75 -22.86
C ALA A 24 22.61 10.84 -24.06
N ARG A 25 23.68 10.49 -24.79
CA ARG A 25 23.64 9.42 -25.78
C ARG A 25 23.57 8.08 -25.06
N GLY A 26 22.51 7.33 -25.34
CA GLY A 26 22.59 5.88 -25.53
C GLY A 26 22.42 5.01 -24.30
N ILE A 27 21.19 4.57 -24.05
CA ILE A 27 20.90 3.14 -23.87
C ILE A 27 19.53 2.86 -24.50
N GLY A 28 19.51 2.64 -25.82
CA GLY A 28 18.32 2.15 -26.50
C GLY A 28 18.03 0.73 -26.01
N ARG A 29 16.91 0.54 -25.32
CA ARG A 29 16.34 -0.80 -25.08
C ARG A 29 14.97 -0.84 -25.72
N ALA A 30 14.89 -1.69 -26.74
CA ALA A 30 13.72 -1.96 -27.56
C ALA A 30 12.43 -2.03 -26.73
N GLY A 31 11.46 -1.20 -27.09
CA GLY A 31 10.07 -1.34 -26.66
C GLY A 31 9.50 -2.60 -27.28
N ASN A 32 9.39 -3.67 -26.48
CA ASN A 32 8.67 -4.86 -26.91
C ASN A 32 7.19 -4.66 -26.59
N GLY A 33 6.41 -4.34 -27.62
CA GLY A 33 4.96 -4.37 -27.55
C GLY A 33 4.51 -5.79 -27.21
N ARG A 34 3.93 -5.97 -26.01
CA ARG A 34 3.20 -7.17 -25.67
C ARG A 34 1.82 -6.79 -25.15
N GLY A 35 0.86 -7.01 -26.05
CA GLY A 35 -0.50 -7.49 -25.83
C GLY A 35 -1.18 -7.09 -24.53
N SER A 36 -2.20 -6.25 -24.68
CA SER A 36 -3.40 -6.27 -23.86
C SER A 36 -4.02 -7.68 -23.85
N GLY A 37 -3.60 -8.51 -22.91
CA GLY A 37 -4.22 -9.78 -22.58
C GLY A 37 -4.55 -9.76 -21.09
N GLY A 38 -5.66 -9.10 -20.75
CA GLY A 38 -6.24 -9.14 -19.41
C GLY A 38 -6.69 -10.56 -19.09
N GLN A 39 -5.77 -11.38 -18.62
CA GLN A 39 -6.11 -12.57 -17.85
C GLN A 39 -6.09 -12.13 -16.39
N GLY A 40 -7.30 -11.90 -15.86
CA GLY A 40 -7.50 -11.77 -14.42
C GLY A 40 -6.77 -12.92 -13.75
N ALA A 41 -5.81 -12.55 -12.91
CA ALA A 41 -5.09 -13.51 -12.10
C ALA A 41 -6.11 -14.27 -11.28
N VAL A 42 -6.41 -15.49 -11.71
CA VAL A 42 -7.02 -16.49 -10.86
C VAL A 42 -6.11 -16.61 -9.66
N VAL A 43 -6.63 -16.15 -8.52
CA VAL A 43 -5.94 -16.16 -7.23
C VAL A 43 -5.53 -17.60 -6.97
N GLY A 44 -4.24 -17.87 -7.13
CA GLY A 44 -3.67 -19.19 -7.00
C GLY A 44 -3.73 -19.65 -5.55
N ALA A 45 -4.33 -20.83 -5.35
CA ALA A 45 -4.26 -21.69 -4.18
C ALA A 45 -4.23 -20.97 -2.82
N GLY A 46 -5.42 -20.70 -2.30
CA GLY A 46 -5.63 -20.32 -0.93
C GLY A 46 -5.13 -21.41 0.03
N GLU A 47 -4.09 -21.10 0.76
CA GLU A 47 -3.92 -21.60 2.12
C GLU A 47 -5.24 -21.27 2.84
N ALA A 48 -6.04 -22.27 3.20
CA ALA A 48 -7.41 -22.08 3.67
C ALA A 48 -7.45 -21.04 4.80
N MET A 49 -7.86 -19.81 4.47
CA MET A 49 -7.96 -18.75 5.47
C MET A 49 -9.13 -19.10 6.40
N PRO A 50 -8.99 -18.86 7.71
CA PRO A 50 -10.13 -18.93 8.61
C PRO A 50 -11.24 -18.00 8.09
N GLY A 51 -12.49 -18.35 8.39
CA GLY A 51 -13.63 -17.49 8.06
C GLY A 51 -13.38 -16.06 8.55
N TYR A 52 -13.81 -15.08 7.75
CA TYR A 52 -13.53 -13.67 8.01
C TYR A 52 -13.91 -13.22 9.43
N ASP A 53 -14.96 -13.79 10.02
CA ASP A 53 -15.38 -13.51 11.39
C ASP A 53 -14.26 -13.78 12.42
N ILE A 54 -13.57 -14.92 12.27
CA ILE A 54 -12.48 -15.33 13.17
C ILE A 54 -11.22 -14.52 12.85
N LEU A 55 -10.93 -14.33 11.56
CA LEU A 55 -9.77 -13.57 11.11
C LEU A 55 -9.79 -12.12 11.61
N ASP A 56 -10.92 -11.43 11.41
CA ASP A 56 -11.07 -10.03 11.77
C ASP A 56 -11.03 -9.87 13.28
N THR A 57 -11.63 -10.79 14.04
CA THR A 57 -11.54 -10.79 15.52
C THR A 57 -10.09 -10.89 15.98
N ILE A 58 -9.32 -11.84 15.45
CA ILE A 58 -7.90 -12.00 15.79
C ILE A 58 -7.11 -10.75 15.40
N LEU A 59 -7.34 -10.18 14.21
CA LEU A 59 -6.65 -8.98 13.76
C LEU A 59 -6.98 -7.76 14.61
N CYS A 60 -8.24 -7.57 15.01
CA CYS A 60 -8.64 -6.50 15.92
C CYS A 60 -7.91 -6.62 17.26
N GLU A 61 -7.90 -7.80 17.88
CA GLU A 61 -7.22 -8.01 19.16
C GLU A 61 -5.69 -7.84 19.06
N MET A 62 -5.06 -8.31 17.98
CA MET A 62 -3.62 -8.15 17.78
C MET A 62 -3.22 -6.70 17.45
N VAL A 63 -3.99 -6.01 16.59
CA VAL A 63 -3.58 -4.71 16.04
C VAL A 63 -4.08 -3.57 16.91
N GLU A 64 -5.32 -3.62 17.39
CA GLU A 64 -5.91 -2.55 18.19
C GLU A 64 -5.58 -2.68 19.68
N HIS A 65 -5.62 -3.89 20.24
CA HIS A 65 -5.40 -4.13 21.67
C HIS A 65 -3.98 -4.59 22.02
N ASP A 66 -3.06 -4.74 21.05
CA ASP A 66 -1.67 -5.20 21.26
C ASP A 66 -1.58 -6.55 22.01
N ARG A 67 -2.60 -7.42 21.91
CA ARG A 67 -2.55 -8.71 22.61
C ARG A 67 -1.49 -9.62 21.99
N SER A 68 -0.78 -10.35 22.86
CA SER A 68 0.21 -11.33 22.42
C SER A 68 -0.47 -12.59 21.87
N ALA A 69 0.25 -13.33 21.03
CA ALA A 69 -0.23 -14.61 20.51
C ALA A 69 -0.61 -15.59 21.64
N GLU A 70 0.09 -15.55 22.78
CA GLU A 70 -0.21 -16.39 23.94
C GLU A 70 -1.55 -16.04 24.60
N GLN A 71 -1.88 -14.75 24.71
CA GLN A 71 -3.15 -14.29 25.27
C GLN A 71 -4.33 -14.75 24.41
N LEU A 72 -4.19 -14.64 23.09
CA LEU A 72 -5.21 -15.11 22.14
C LEU A 72 -5.42 -16.62 22.21
N VAL A 73 -4.35 -17.40 22.40
CA VAL A 73 -4.49 -18.85 22.61
C VAL A 73 -5.20 -19.16 23.92
N ALA A 74 -4.96 -18.40 24.99
CA ALA A 74 -5.66 -18.54 26.26
C ALA A 74 -7.17 -18.21 26.17
N GLU A 75 -7.55 -17.33 25.24
CA GLU A 75 -8.95 -16.98 24.94
C GLU A 75 -9.69 -18.05 24.13
N GLY A 76 -8.99 -19.09 23.67
CA GLY A 76 -9.58 -20.24 22.98
C GLY A 76 -9.38 -20.26 21.47
N PHE A 77 -8.56 -19.36 20.91
CA PHE A 77 -8.18 -19.42 19.50
C PHE A 77 -7.15 -20.53 19.25
N ALA A 78 -7.25 -21.18 18.09
CA ALA A 78 -6.31 -22.23 17.72
C ALA A 78 -4.90 -21.65 17.49
N ARG A 79 -3.91 -22.17 18.22
CA ARG A 79 -2.51 -21.71 18.14
C ARG A 79 -1.95 -21.71 16.71
N ALA A 80 -2.28 -22.74 15.92
CA ALA A 80 -1.85 -22.82 14.53
C ALA A 80 -2.36 -21.63 13.70
N THR A 81 -3.63 -21.26 13.88
CA THR A 81 -4.27 -20.14 13.19
C THR A 81 -3.69 -18.80 13.63
N VAL A 82 -3.50 -18.59 14.94
CA VAL A 82 -2.92 -17.35 15.47
C VAL A 82 -1.48 -17.16 14.97
N SER A 83 -0.66 -18.21 15.03
CA SER A 83 0.73 -18.17 14.54
C SER A 83 0.80 -17.87 13.04
N GLN A 84 -0.07 -18.50 12.25
CA GLN A 84 -0.14 -18.24 10.81
C GLN A 84 -0.54 -16.80 10.50
N ILE A 85 -1.53 -16.26 11.22
CA ILE A 85 -1.97 -14.86 11.05
C ILE A 85 -0.86 -13.90 11.47
N GLU A 86 -0.16 -14.18 12.57
CA GLU A 86 0.99 -13.40 13.02
C GLU A 86 2.09 -13.34 11.95
N ASP A 87 2.48 -14.50 11.40
CA ASP A 87 3.48 -14.59 10.34
C ASP A 87 3.04 -13.81 9.08
N LEU A 88 1.78 -13.93 8.68
CA LEU A 88 1.21 -13.18 7.56
C LEU A 88 1.16 -11.68 7.84
N LEU A 89 0.83 -11.28 9.07
CA LEU A 89 0.77 -9.89 9.49
C LEU A 89 2.15 -9.21 9.37
N HIS A 90 3.20 -9.97 9.64
CA HIS A 90 4.59 -9.53 9.56
C HIS A 90 5.12 -9.55 8.13
N ALA A 91 4.83 -10.59 7.36
CA ALA A 91 5.21 -10.69 5.96
C ALA A 91 4.54 -9.61 5.09
N THR A 92 3.38 -9.09 5.47
CA THR A 92 2.66 -8.05 4.72
C THR A 92 3.10 -6.62 5.03
N GLU A 93 4.01 -6.43 6.00
CA GLU A 93 4.45 -5.09 6.42
C GLU A 93 5.10 -4.30 5.27
N PHE A 94 5.85 -4.97 4.39
CA PHE A 94 6.45 -4.32 3.22
C PHE A 94 5.40 -3.78 2.25
N LYS A 95 4.27 -4.48 2.10
CA LYS A 95 3.17 -4.06 1.20
C LYS A 95 2.47 -2.83 1.76
N ARG A 96 2.31 -2.75 3.08
CA ARG A 96 1.68 -1.60 3.76
C ARG A 96 2.48 -0.33 3.63
N ARG A 97 3.82 -0.41 3.68
CA ARG A 97 4.68 0.78 3.49
C ARG A 97 4.67 1.33 2.07
N GLN A 98 4.24 0.54 1.08
CA GLN A 98 4.07 0.99 -0.31
C GLN A 98 2.66 1.56 -0.58
N ALA A 99 1.72 1.42 0.37
CA ALA A 99 0.39 1.94 0.21
C ALA A 99 0.38 3.49 0.29
N PRO A 100 -0.47 4.17 -0.50
CA PRO A 100 -0.63 5.62 -0.38
C PRO A 100 -1.16 5.99 1.01
N PRO A 101 -0.90 7.23 1.49
CA PRO A 101 -1.43 7.69 2.76
C PRO A 101 -2.98 7.66 2.73
N GLY A 102 -3.58 6.96 3.69
CA GLY A 102 -5.02 6.80 3.84
C GLY A 102 -5.59 7.52 5.07
N VAL A 103 -6.91 7.68 5.10
CA VAL A 103 -7.64 8.24 6.25
C VAL A 103 -7.70 7.23 7.41
N LYS A 104 -7.57 7.72 8.65
CA LYS A 104 -7.66 6.89 9.85
C LYS A 104 -9.13 6.62 10.20
N LEU A 105 -9.51 5.34 10.28
CA LEU A 105 -10.88 4.91 10.60
C LEU A 105 -11.00 4.23 11.97
N SER A 106 -9.99 3.49 12.42
CA SER A 106 -9.95 2.79 13.71
C SER A 106 -9.04 3.48 14.74
N ALA A 107 -9.05 2.99 15.98
CA ALA A 107 -8.24 3.52 17.08
C ALA A 107 -6.73 3.48 16.77
N ARG A 108 -6.29 2.46 16.04
CA ARG A 108 -4.91 2.27 15.60
C ARG A 108 -4.81 2.10 14.10
N ASN A 109 -3.93 2.88 13.48
CA ASN A 109 -3.71 2.84 12.03
C ASN A 109 -2.36 2.19 11.66
N PHE A 110 -2.32 1.55 10.49
CA PHE A 110 -1.08 1.13 9.85
C PHE A 110 -0.33 2.36 9.33
N GLY A 111 0.83 2.67 9.93
CA GLY A 111 1.62 3.85 9.57
C GLY A 111 2.24 4.51 10.80
N ARG A 112 1.68 5.65 11.23
CA ARG A 112 2.24 6.41 12.36
C ARG A 112 2.16 5.65 13.69
N ASP A 113 1.03 5.01 13.94
CA ASP A 113 0.69 4.43 15.25
C ASP A 113 1.32 3.04 15.45
N ARG A 114 1.46 2.26 14.38
CA ARG A 114 2.14 0.96 14.38
C ARG A 114 3.41 1.01 13.53
N ARG A 115 4.58 1.03 14.20
CA ARG A 115 5.90 1.08 13.53
C ARG A 115 6.66 -0.22 13.74
N TYR A 116 6.49 -1.15 12.81
CA TYR A 116 7.29 -2.37 12.77
C TYR A 116 8.44 -2.25 11.77
N PRO A 117 9.64 -2.75 12.08
CA PRO A 117 10.75 -2.80 11.11
C PRO A 117 10.39 -3.68 9.90
N LEU A 118 10.83 -3.26 8.71
CA LEU A 118 10.66 -4.02 7.46
C LEU A 118 11.37 -5.37 7.50
N THR A 119 12.59 -5.37 8.02
CA THR A 119 13.41 -6.57 8.19
C THR A 119 13.51 -6.84 9.68
N HIS A 120 12.97 -7.96 10.12
CA HIS A 120 13.13 -8.49 11.47
C HIS A 120 13.18 -10.01 11.43
N ALA A 121 13.69 -10.60 12.51
CA ALA A 121 13.72 -12.04 12.72
C ALA A 121 13.08 -12.43 14.07
N PHE A 122 12.23 -11.57 14.64
CA PHE A 122 11.49 -11.96 15.84
C PHE A 122 10.59 -13.15 15.51
N ARG A 123 10.52 -14.09 16.45
CA ARG A 123 9.64 -15.25 16.42
C ARG A 123 9.08 -15.40 17.82
N THR A 124 7.76 -15.47 17.91
CA THR A 124 7.01 -15.58 19.18
C THR A 124 6.83 -17.05 19.60
N VAL A 125 7.60 -17.99 19.01
CA VAL A 125 7.55 -19.44 19.32
C VAL A 125 8.37 -19.81 20.53
#